data_AF-A0A1S4AUH8-F1
#
_entry.id   AF-A0A1S4AUH8-F1
#
_cell.length_a   1.000
_cell.length_b   1.000
_cell.length_c   1.000
_cell.angle_alpha   90.00
_cell.angle_beta   90.00
_cell.angle_gamma   90.00
#
_symmetry.space_group_name_H-M   'P 1'
#
loop_
_entity.id
_entity.type
_entity.pdbx_description
1 polymer ?
#
loop_
_entity_poly.entity_id
_entity_poly.type
_entity_poly.pdbx_seq_one_letter_code
_entity_poly.pdbx_strand_id
1 'polypeptide(L)'
;MQVPQRLYSLDELRLNGIETVSLLSPVDTNLGAIERNLQFAAVLGGIAAWYALDLDPQQLLFVSLGLLFLWTLDLVSFNGGVGALILDTTGHIFSQKYHNRVVQHEAGHFLIAYLLGILPKGYTLTSLDALKKEGSLNIQAGAAFVDFEFMEEVNRGKVTATMLNRFSCISLAGVATEYLLFGYAEGGLTDINQLDALLKSLGFTQKKADSQVRWALLNTILILRRHEKARAKLAEAMTRGKSVGVCIDTVEKYISDNDL
;
A
#
# COMPACT_ATOMS: atom_id res chain seq x y z
N MET A 1 -23.23 9.72 -2.23
CA MET A 1 -24.26 8.68 -2.51
C MET A 1 -23.55 7.32 -2.54
N GLN A 2 -23.78 6.45 -1.55
CA GLN A 2 -23.16 5.12 -1.48
C GLN A 2 -23.80 4.18 -2.51
N VAL A 3 -22.99 3.36 -3.17
CA VAL A 3 -23.46 2.35 -4.14
C VAL A 3 -24.28 1.30 -3.39
N PRO A 4 -25.51 0.96 -3.83
CA PRO A 4 -26.33 -0.03 -3.15
C PRO A 4 -25.64 -1.39 -3.11
N GLN A 5 -25.67 -2.06 -1.96
CA GLN A 5 -25.02 -3.36 -1.81
C GLN A 5 -25.83 -4.44 -2.53
N ARG A 6 -25.29 -4.93 -3.65
CA ARG A 6 -25.83 -6.06 -4.43
C ARG A 6 -24.70 -6.87 -5.04
N LEU A 7 -25.03 -8.03 -5.59
CA LEU A 7 -24.08 -8.82 -6.37
C LEU A 7 -23.76 -8.10 -7.68
N TYR A 8 -22.51 -7.63 -7.79
CA TYR A 8 -22.00 -7.04 -9.02
C TYR A 8 -21.26 -8.07 -9.87
N SER A 9 -21.58 -8.12 -11.17
CA SER A 9 -20.86 -8.95 -12.13
C SER A 9 -19.57 -8.26 -12.61
N LEU A 10 -18.65 -9.04 -13.17
CA LEU A 10 -17.45 -8.49 -13.82
C LEU A 10 -17.81 -7.61 -15.02
N ASP A 11 -18.90 -7.93 -15.72
CA ASP A 11 -19.37 -7.14 -16.86
C ASP A 11 -19.94 -5.79 -16.41
N GLU A 12 -20.61 -5.72 -15.26
CA GLU A 12 -21.05 -4.43 -14.70
C GLU A 12 -19.87 -3.54 -14.30
N LEU A 13 -18.79 -4.11 -13.78
CA LEU A 13 -17.55 -3.38 -13.51
C LEU A 13 -16.92 -2.85 -14.82
N ARG A 14 -16.85 -3.70 -15.86
CA ARG A 14 -16.37 -3.29 -17.18
C ARG A 14 -17.21 -2.18 -17.81
N LEU A 15 -18.53 -2.24 -17.65
CA LEU A 15 -19.45 -1.18 -18.11
C LEU A 15 -19.20 0.16 -17.40
N ASN A 16 -18.64 0.14 -16.19
CA ASN A 16 -18.18 1.33 -15.46
C ASN A 16 -16.71 1.70 -15.77
N GLY A 17 -16.10 1.05 -16.76
CA GLY A 17 -14.70 1.24 -17.16
C GLY A 17 -13.71 0.74 -16.10
N ILE A 18 -14.00 -0.39 -15.45
CA ILE A 18 -13.14 -1.00 -14.42
C ILE A 18 -12.70 -2.37 -14.91
N GLU A 19 -11.39 -2.50 -15.19
CA GLU A 19 -10.75 -3.75 -15.53
C GLU A 19 -10.13 -4.39 -14.28
N THR A 20 -10.82 -5.38 -13.72
CA THR A 20 -10.42 -6.00 -12.44
C THR A 20 -9.07 -6.71 -12.50
N VAL A 21 -8.65 -7.22 -13.67
CA VAL A 21 -7.38 -7.93 -13.84
C VAL A 21 -6.19 -7.00 -13.66
N SER A 22 -6.26 -5.79 -14.23
CA SER A 22 -5.22 -4.76 -14.15
C SER A 22 -5.11 -4.10 -12.77
N LEU A 23 -6.05 -4.42 -11.87
CA LEU A 23 -6.23 -3.78 -10.56
C LEU A 23 -5.94 -4.74 -9.40
N LEU A 24 -6.41 -5.98 -9.50
CA LEU A 24 -6.27 -7.00 -8.45
C LEU A 24 -5.09 -7.95 -8.68
N SER A 25 -4.29 -7.72 -9.72
CA SER A 25 -3.00 -8.39 -9.94
C SER A 25 -1.90 -7.34 -10.09
N PRO A 26 -1.47 -6.69 -9.00
CA PRO A 26 -0.43 -5.67 -9.07
C PRO A 26 0.85 -6.23 -9.68
N VAL A 27 1.52 -5.44 -10.53
CA VAL A 27 2.77 -5.85 -11.19
C VAL A 27 3.88 -4.87 -10.83
N ASP A 28 4.85 -5.32 -10.04
CA ASP A 28 5.97 -4.51 -9.53
C ASP A 28 7.01 -4.15 -10.61
N THR A 29 6.65 -3.25 -11.52
CA THR A 29 7.54 -2.87 -12.63
C THR A 29 8.62 -1.87 -12.20
N ASN A 30 8.27 -0.81 -11.45
CA ASN A 30 9.24 0.23 -11.07
C ASN A 30 10.17 -0.27 -9.95
N LEU A 31 9.61 -0.86 -8.90
CA LEU A 31 10.38 -1.38 -7.77
C LEU A 31 11.25 -2.56 -8.18
N GLY A 32 10.74 -3.48 -9.02
CA GLY A 32 11.53 -4.58 -9.56
C GLY A 32 12.66 -4.14 -10.50
N ALA A 33 12.50 -3.02 -11.22
CA ALA A 33 13.60 -2.43 -12.00
C ALA A 33 14.70 -1.85 -11.09
N ILE A 34 14.32 -1.21 -9.98
CA ILE A 34 15.26 -0.70 -8.97
C ILE A 34 16.00 -1.87 -8.31
N GLU A 35 15.29 -2.92 -7.91
CA GLU A 35 15.89 -4.13 -7.33
C GLU A 35 16.96 -4.72 -8.23
N ARG A 36 16.61 -4.95 -9.51
CA ARG A 36 17.55 -5.50 -10.49
C ARG A 36 18.78 -4.61 -10.68
N ASN A 37 18.61 -3.30 -10.74
CA ASN A 37 19.73 -2.37 -10.86
C ASN A 37 20.61 -2.39 -9.60
N LEU A 38 20.01 -2.51 -8.42
CA LEU A 38 20.73 -2.65 -7.16
C LEU A 38 21.54 -3.95 -7.12
N GLN A 39 20.96 -5.06 -7.58
CA GLN A 39 21.64 -6.35 -7.68
C GLN A 39 22.85 -6.26 -8.63
N PHE A 40 22.69 -5.65 -9.81
CA PHE A 40 23.81 -5.42 -10.72
C PHE A 40 24.90 -4.55 -10.08
N ALA A 41 24.51 -3.47 -9.40
CA ALA A 41 25.45 -2.61 -8.69
C ALA A 41 26.17 -3.35 -7.55
N ALA A 42 25.48 -4.23 -6.83
CA ALA A 42 26.05 -5.04 -5.77
C ALA A 42 27.06 -6.06 -6.31
N VAL A 43 26.76 -6.72 -7.43
CA VAL A 43 27.69 -7.64 -8.10
C VAL A 43 28.93 -6.90 -8.60
N LEU A 44 28.75 -5.78 -9.32
CA LEU A 44 29.87 -4.98 -9.82
C LEU A 44 30.69 -4.39 -8.66
N GLY A 45 30.04 -3.91 -7.60
CA GLY A 45 30.67 -3.42 -6.39
C GLY A 45 31.44 -4.51 -5.65
N GLY A 46 30.91 -5.72 -5.57
CA GLY A 46 31.60 -6.88 -5.00
C GLY A 46 32.83 -7.27 -5.80
N ILE A 47 32.75 -7.28 -7.13
CA ILE A 47 33.90 -7.51 -8.01
C ILE A 47 34.95 -6.41 -7.84
N ALA A 48 34.54 -5.14 -7.82
CA ALA A 48 35.44 -4.02 -7.61
C ALA A 48 36.11 -4.07 -6.23
N ALA A 49 35.37 -4.42 -5.17
CA ALA A 49 35.89 -4.59 -3.82
C ALA A 49 36.87 -5.76 -3.73
N TRP A 50 36.61 -6.87 -4.43
CA TRP A 50 37.56 -7.97 -4.55
C TRP A 50 38.88 -7.49 -5.16
N TYR A 51 38.84 -6.82 -6.31
CA TYR A 51 40.05 -6.31 -6.95
C TYR A 51 40.76 -5.19 -6.17
N ALA A 52 40.01 -4.31 -5.50
CA ALA A 52 40.59 -3.16 -4.80
C ALA A 52 41.20 -3.51 -3.44
N LEU A 53 40.69 -4.57 -2.79
CA LEU A 53 41.12 -4.99 -1.46
C LEU A 53 42.00 -6.25 -1.49
N ASP A 54 42.33 -6.77 -2.68
CA ASP A 54 43.10 -8.00 -2.90
C ASP A 54 42.62 -9.16 -2.01
N LEU A 55 41.30 -9.38 -1.97
CA LEU A 55 40.69 -10.37 -1.09
C LEU A 55 41.12 -11.79 -1.48
N ASP A 56 41.66 -12.52 -0.50
CA ASP A 56 42.00 -13.95 -0.64
C ASP A 56 40.74 -14.83 -0.67
N PRO A 57 40.73 -16.04 -1.28
CA PRO A 57 39.56 -16.90 -1.33
C PRO A 57 38.95 -17.24 0.04
N GLN A 58 39.76 -17.31 1.11
CA GLN A 58 39.21 -17.52 2.45
C GLN A 58 38.42 -16.30 2.95
N GLN A 59 38.92 -15.08 2.70
CA GLN A 59 38.25 -13.85 3.09
C GLN A 59 36.96 -13.66 2.29
N LEU A 60 36.98 -13.96 0.99
CA LEU A 60 35.79 -13.96 0.13
C LEU A 60 34.72 -14.92 0.65
N LEU A 61 35.12 -16.12 1.09
CA LEU A 61 34.23 -17.10 1.70
C LEU A 61 33.60 -16.56 2.99
N PHE A 62 34.37 -15.96 3.89
CA PHE A 62 33.83 -15.40 5.13
C PHE A 62 32.89 -14.21 4.89
N VAL A 63 33.22 -13.33 3.94
CA VAL A 63 32.35 -12.20 3.57
C VAL A 63 31.03 -12.71 3.00
N SER A 64 31.08 -13.66 2.06
CA SER A 64 29.86 -14.24 1.48
C SER A 64 29.00 -14.99 2.51
N LEU A 65 29.62 -15.74 3.41
CA LEU A 65 28.92 -16.40 4.52
C LEU A 65 28.28 -15.38 5.47
N GLY A 66 28.98 -14.29 5.78
CA GLY A 66 28.45 -13.20 6.59
C GLY A 66 27.24 -12.51 5.94
N LEU A 67 27.30 -12.25 4.63
CA LEU A 67 26.17 -11.68 3.88
C LEU A 67 24.99 -12.64 3.82
N LEU A 68 25.22 -13.93 3.57
CA LEU A 68 24.17 -14.97 3.61
C LEU A 68 23.53 -15.07 4.99
N PHE A 69 24.33 -14.97 6.06
CA PHE A 69 23.82 -14.97 7.42
C PHE A 69 22.96 -13.75 7.70
N LEU A 70 23.40 -12.54 7.32
CA LEU A 70 22.60 -11.32 7.47
C LEU A 70 21.29 -11.39 6.67
N TRP A 71 21.34 -11.91 5.44
CA TRP A 71 20.13 -12.13 4.64
C TRP A 71 19.19 -13.14 5.30
N THR A 72 19.71 -14.26 5.80
CA THR A 72 18.91 -15.27 6.51
C THR A 72 18.31 -14.71 7.80
N LEU A 73 19.07 -13.92 8.54
CA LEU A 73 18.59 -13.23 9.74
C LEU A 73 17.43 -12.29 9.41
N ASP A 74 17.52 -11.52 8.33
CA ASP A 74 16.44 -10.63 7.90
C ASP A 74 15.18 -11.40 7.51
N LEU A 75 15.33 -12.46 6.72
CA LEU A 75 14.21 -13.33 6.34
C LEU A 75 13.52 -13.98 7.54
N VAL A 76 14.27 -14.49 8.50
CA VAL A 76 13.71 -15.22 9.65
C VAL A 76 13.21 -14.28 10.74
N SER A 77 13.94 -13.22 11.05
CA SER A 77 13.64 -12.35 12.19
C SER A 77 12.69 -11.21 11.83
N PHE A 78 12.79 -10.71 10.59
CA PHE A 78 12.03 -9.55 10.11
C PHE A 78 11.21 -9.85 8.86
N ASN A 79 11.05 -11.11 8.47
CA ASN A 79 10.29 -11.49 7.26
C ASN A 79 10.74 -10.73 5.99
N GLY A 80 12.04 -10.37 5.92
CA GLY A 80 12.59 -9.55 4.82
C GLY A 80 12.38 -8.04 4.95
N GLY A 81 11.97 -7.54 6.12
CA GLY A 81 11.64 -6.14 6.36
C GLY A 81 12.81 -5.18 6.18
N VAL A 82 14.05 -5.58 6.51
CA VAL A 82 15.24 -4.73 6.31
C VAL A 82 15.54 -4.58 4.82
N GLY A 83 15.49 -5.68 4.07
CA GLY A 83 15.63 -5.64 2.61
C GLY A 83 14.56 -4.77 1.95
N ALA A 84 13.29 -4.94 2.33
CA ALA A 84 12.18 -4.13 1.83
C ALA A 84 12.35 -2.64 2.15
N LEU A 85 12.83 -2.31 3.36
CA LEU A 85 13.11 -0.94 3.78
C LEU A 85 14.20 -0.28 2.93
N ILE A 86 15.31 -0.99 2.67
CA ILE A 86 16.41 -0.49 1.84
C ILE A 86 15.91 -0.26 0.40
N LEU A 87 15.17 -1.23 -0.14
CA LEU A 87 14.62 -1.17 -1.48
C LEU A 87 13.65 0.01 -1.65
N ASP A 88 12.72 0.18 -0.73
CA ASP A 88 11.73 1.26 -0.71
C ASP A 88 12.40 2.63 -0.55
N THR A 89 13.32 2.76 0.40
CA THR A 89 14.10 4.00 0.63
C THR A 89 14.90 4.37 -0.63
N THR A 90 15.55 3.39 -1.25
CA THR A 90 16.30 3.59 -2.50
C THR A 90 15.35 3.95 -3.63
N GLY A 91 14.20 3.29 -3.74
CA GLY A 91 13.20 3.57 -4.76
C GLY A 91 12.67 4.99 -4.68
N HIS A 92 12.43 5.50 -3.48
CA HIS A 92 12.03 6.89 -3.25
C HIS A 92 13.13 7.91 -3.60
N ILE A 93 14.41 7.59 -3.34
CA ILE A 93 15.53 8.48 -3.64
C ILE A 93 15.81 8.53 -5.15
N PHE A 94 15.79 7.39 -5.82
CA PHE A 94 16.24 7.28 -7.22
C PHE A 94 15.09 7.36 -8.25
N SER A 95 13.83 7.19 -7.83
CA SER A 95 12.68 7.22 -8.74
C SER A 95 11.57 8.16 -8.24
N GLN A 96 11.55 9.37 -8.82
CA GLN A 96 10.44 10.32 -8.62
C GLN A 96 9.09 9.73 -9.07
N LYS A 97 9.11 8.85 -10.08
CA LYS A 97 7.91 8.14 -10.55
C LYS A 97 7.34 7.21 -9.48
N TYR A 98 8.21 6.44 -8.81
CA TYR A 98 7.81 5.56 -7.71
C TYR A 98 7.31 6.38 -6.52
N HIS A 99 8.06 7.41 -6.11
CA HIS A 99 7.62 8.29 -5.03
C HIS A 99 6.26 8.92 -5.31
N ASN A 100 6.05 9.47 -6.49
CA ASN A 100 4.77 10.05 -6.87
C ASN A 100 3.65 9.01 -6.84
N ARG A 101 3.89 7.78 -7.31
CA ARG A 101 2.90 6.69 -7.27
C ARG A 101 2.50 6.35 -5.83
N VAL A 102 3.46 6.15 -4.93
CA VAL A 102 3.22 5.83 -3.51
C VAL A 102 2.46 6.96 -2.82
N VAL A 103 2.81 8.23 -3.05
CA VAL A 103 2.05 9.34 -2.46
C VAL A 103 0.59 9.35 -2.92
N GLN A 104 0.34 9.08 -4.21
CA GLN A 104 -1.03 8.99 -4.71
C GLN A 104 -1.77 7.80 -4.10
N HIS A 105 -1.09 6.66 -3.94
CA HIS A 105 -1.62 5.47 -3.27
C HIS A 105 -2.08 5.79 -1.83
N GLU A 106 -1.20 6.38 -1.02
CA GLU A 106 -1.49 6.74 0.37
C GLU A 106 -2.56 7.85 0.47
N ALA A 107 -2.57 8.81 -0.46
CA ALA A 107 -3.64 9.82 -0.52
C ALA A 107 -5.00 9.19 -0.82
N GLY A 108 -5.03 8.09 -1.58
CA GLY A 108 -6.23 7.29 -1.82
C GLY A 108 -6.78 6.69 -0.53
N HIS A 109 -5.93 5.98 0.22
CA HIS A 109 -6.24 5.43 1.55
C HIS A 109 -6.76 6.52 2.49
N PHE A 110 -6.05 7.65 2.54
CA PHE A 110 -6.39 8.76 3.41
C PHE A 110 -7.78 9.33 3.13
N LEU A 111 -8.05 9.65 1.87
CA LEU A 111 -9.31 10.26 1.47
C LEU A 111 -10.49 9.32 1.70
N ILE A 112 -10.35 8.03 1.36
CA ILE A 112 -11.44 7.06 1.51
C ILE A 112 -11.75 6.80 2.98
N ALA A 113 -10.73 6.68 3.84
CA ALA A 113 -10.95 6.54 5.27
C ALA A 113 -11.73 7.75 5.84
N TYR A 114 -11.29 8.96 5.50
CA TYR A 114 -11.94 10.19 5.93
C TYR A 114 -13.42 10.26 5.52
N LEU A 115 -13.71 10.02 4.24
CA LEU A 115 -15.08 10.07 3.69
C LEU A 115 -15.99 8.97 4.23
N LEU A 116 -15.42 7.85 4.70
CA LEU A 116 -16.17 6.76 5.33
C LEU A 116 -16.36 6.94 6.84
N GLY A 117 -15.92 8.07 7.39
CA GLY A 117 -16.07 8.43 8.80
C GLY A 117 -15.03 7.78 9.72
N ILE A 118 -13.89 7.35 9.17
CA ILE A 118 -12.75 6.84 9.94
C ILE A 118 -11.68 7.92 9.94
N LEU A 119 -11.42 8.50 11.12
CA LEU A 119 -10.45 9.59 11.25
C LEU A 119 -9.02 9.04 11.14
N PRO A 120 -8.22 9.48 10.14
CA PRO A 120 -6.83 9.06 10.03
C PRO A 120 -6.02 9.50 11.26
N LYS A 121 -5.31 8.58 11.93
CA LYS A 121 -4.45 8.91 13.08
C LYS A 121 -3.04 9.34 12.65
N GLY A 122 -2.61 8.91 11.47
CA GLY A 122 -1.27 9.12 10.93
C GLY A 122 -1.19 8.64 9.50
N TYR A 123 -0.14 9.03 8.77
CA TYR A 123 0.21 8.44 7.48
C TYR A 123 1.73 8.33 7.37
N THR A 124 2.18 7.34 6.60
CA THR A 124 3.59 7.03 6.33
C THR A 124 3.75 6.91 4.81
N LEU A 125 4.68 7.67 4.24
CA LEU A 125 4.93 7.65 2.79
C LEU A 125 6.07 6.73 2.39
N THR A 126 6.88 6.34 3.37
CA THR A 126 8.03 5.46 3.20
C THR A 126 8.06 4.48 4.37
N SER A 127 8.61 3.31 4.14
CA SER A 127 8.83 2.29 5.16
C SER A 127 9.79 2.79 6.24
N LEU A 128 10.66 3.76 5.90
CA LEU A 128 11.54 4.44 6.85
C LEU A 128 10.77 5.38 7.78
N ASP A 129 9.78 6.11 7.26
CA ASP A 129 8.89 6.92 8.08
C ASP A 129 8.02 6.05 8.98
N ALA A 130 7.58 4.90 8.49
CA ALA A 130 6.87 3.89 9.29
C ALA A 130 7.75 3.36 10.42
N LEU A 131 9.00 2.97 10.15
CA LEU A 131 9.94 2.53 11.18
C LEU A 131 10.19 3.62 12.25
N LYS A 132 10.40 4.87 11.83
CA LYS A 132 10.66 5.98 12.77
C LYS A 132 9.45 6.32 13.65
N LYS A 133 8.24 6.22 13.11
CA LYS A 133 7.01 6.57 13.83
C LYS A 133 6.46 5.41 14.66
N GLU A 134 6.58 4.17 14.18
CA GLU A 134 5.90 2.99 14.74
C GLU A 134 6.88 1.97 15.35
N GLY A 135 8.18 2.15 15.14
CA GLY A 135 9.23 1.36 15.80
C GLY A 135 9.36 -0.09 15.30
N SER A 136 8.72 -0.45 14.20
CA SER A 136 8.74 -1.82 13.65
C SER A 136 9.30 -1.85 12.22
N LEU A 137 10.19 -2.82 11.97
CA LEU A 137 10.80 -3.09 10.67
C LEU A 137 9.89 -3.88 9.72
N ASN A 138 8.78 -4.42 10.22
CA ASN A 138 7.83 -5.25 9.46
C ASN A 138 6.61 -4.46 8.96
N ILE A 139 6.58 -3.15 9.17
CA ILE A 139 5.46 -2.30 8.75
C ILE A 139 5.87 -1.57 7.48
N GLN A 140 5.30 -1.98 6.36
CA GLN A 140 5.43 -1.28 5.08
C GLN A 140 4.77 0.10 5.17
N ALA A 141 5.24 1.07 4.38
CA ALA A 141 4.54 2.34 4.19
C ALA A 141 3.06 2.07 3.95
N GLY A 142 2.23 2.71 4.74
CA GLY A 142 0.88 2.24 4.96
C GLY A 142 0.39 2.87 6.23
N ALA A 143 -0.38 3.92 6.05
CA ALA A 143 -1.60 4.08 6.79
C ALA A 143 -1.84 3.17 8.03
N ALA A 144 -1.38 3.58 9.23
CA ALA A 144 -1.88 3.10 10.54
C ALA A 144 -3.36 3.49 10.79
N PHE A 145 -4.22 3.05 9.87
CA PHE A 145 -5.60 3.52 9.69
C PHE A 145 -6.63 2.59 10.30
N VAL A 146 -6.19 1.43 10.77
CA VAL A 146 -7.06 0.44 11.38
C VAL A 146 -7.11 0.74 12.87
N ASP A 147 -8.26 1.23 13.32
CA ASP A 147 -8.49 1.51 14.73
C ASP A 147 -8.26 0.23 15.57
N PHE A 148 -7.80 0.42 16.80
CA PHE A 148 -7.66 -0.67 17.77
C PHE A 148 -8.99 -1.42 17.94
N GLU A 149 -10.11 -0.69 17.80
CA GLU A 149 -11.47 -1.20 17.86
C GLU A 149 -11.80 -2.22 16.75
N PHE A 150 -11.27 -2.04 15.53
CA PHE A 150 -11.45 -3.02 14.44
C PHE A 150 -10.70 -4.32 14.74
N MET A 151 -9.43 -4.22 15.13
CA MET A 151 -8.64 -5.41 15.48
C MET A 151 -9.23 -6.14 16.68
N GLU A 152 -9.79 -5.40 17.65
CA GLU A 152 -10.48 -5.97 18.80
C GLU A 152 -11.81 -6.65 18.41
N GLU A 153 -12.61 -6.07 17.52
CA GLU A 153 -13.84 -6.69 17.00
C GLU A 153 -13.58 -7.92 16.13
N VAL A 154 -12.53 -7.89 15.30
CA VAL A 154 -12.05 -9.04 14.51
C VAL A 154 -11.65 -10.17 15.43
N ASN A 155 -10.83 -9.90 16.45
CA ASN A 155 -10.41 -10.88 17.44
C ASN A 155 -11.60 -11.42 18.28
N ARG A 156 -12.67 -10.63 18.42
CA ARG A 156 -13.91 -11.04 19.10
C ARG A 156 -14.94 -11.69 18.18
N GLY A 157 -14.69 -11.80 16.88
CA GLY A 157 -15.59 -12.39 15.89
C GLY A 157 -16.90 -11.61 15.67
N LYS A 158 -16.92 -10.29 15.95
CA LYS A 158 -18.14 -9.46 15.94
C LYS A 158 -18.13 -8.32 14.92
N VAL A 159 -17.35 -8.45 13.85
CA VAL A 159 -17.24 -7.39 12.82
C VAL A 159 -18.62 -7.12 12.20
N THR A 160 -19.11 -5.89 12.36
CA THR A 160 -20.39 -5.47 11.76
C THR A 160 -20.28 -5.38 10.23
N ALA A 161 -21.40 -5.55 9.52
CA ALA A 161 -21.42 -5.44 8.06
C ALA A 161 -20.94 -4.05 7.57
N THR A 162 -21.30 -2.99 8.29
CA THR A 162 -20.85 -1.62 7.99
C THR A 162 -19.34 -1.46 8.17
N MET A 163 -18.77 -2.04 9.21
CA MET A 163 -17.33 -1.99 9.45
C MET A 163 -16.56 -2.78 8.38
N LEU A 164 -17.03 -3.98 8.02
CA LEU A 164 -16.45 -4.76 6.93
C LEU A 164 -16.49 -3.99 5.61
N ASN A 165 -17.61 -3.33 5.30
CA ASN A 165 -17.76 -2.52 4.09
C ASN A 165 -16.76 -1.38 4.05
N ARG A 166 -16.57 -0.66 5.17
CA ARG A 166 -15.59 0.43 5.27
C ARG A 166 -14.17 -0.07 5.09
N PHE A 167 -13.79 -1.12 5.81
CA PHE A 167 -12.46 -1.72 5.70
C PHE A 167 -12.18 -2.22 4.28
N SER A 168 -13.13 -2.91 3.65
CA SER A 168 -12.99 -3.38 2.27
C SER A 168 -12.74 -2.22 1.29
N CYS A 169 -13.42 -1.09 1.48
CA CYS A 169 -13.23 0.09 0.64
C CYS A 169 -11.86 0.74 0.87
N ILE A 170 -11.41 0.82 2.12
CA ILE A 170 -10.10 1.36 2.50
C ILE A 170 -8.99 0.48 1.95
N SER A 171 -8.99 -0.84 2.21
CA SER A 171 -7.96 -1.75 1.69
C SER A 171 -7.79 -1.69 0.18
N LEU A 172 -8.85 -1.35 -0.57
CA LEU A 172 -8.80 -1.23 -2.03
C LEU A 172 -8.52 0.21 -2.52
N ALA A 173 -8.42 1.20 -1.65
CA ALA A 173 -8.30 2.61 -2.02
C ALA A 173 -6.99 2.95 -2.70
N GLY A 174 -5.88 2.41 -2.20
CA GLY A 174 -4.57 2.57 -2.80
C GLY A 174 -4.49 2.02 -4.23
N VAL A 175 -4.83 0.74 -4.41
CA VAL A 175 -4.85 0.08 -5.74
C VAL A 175 -5.85 0.73 -6.70
N ALA A 176 -7.02 1.15 -6.21
CA ALA A 176 -8.00 1.87 -7.02
C ALA A 176 -7.47 3.24 -7.48
N THR A 177 -6.72 3.94 -6.62
CA THR A 177 -6.11 5.23 -6.97
C THR A 177 -5.02 5.06 -8.01
N GLU A 178 -4.16 4.05 -7.86
CA GLU A 178 -3.14 3.74 -8.84
C GLU A 178 -3.74 3.38 -10.20
N TYR A 179 -4.78 2.54 -10.21
CA TYR A 179 -5.49 2.21 -11.44
C TYR A 179 -6.07 3.45 -12.14
N LEU A 180 -6.72 4.35 -11.39
CA LEU A 180 -7.31 5.56 -11.95
C LEU A 180 -6.29 6.51 -12.57
N LEU A 181 -5.06 6.56 -12.04
CA LEU A 181 -4.02 7.48 -12.51
C LEU A 181 -3.07 6.87 -13.54
N PHE A 182 -2.77 5.58 -13.43
CA PHE A 182 -1.71 4.92 -14.18
C PHE A 182 -2.21 3.76 -15.05
N GLY A 183 -3.50 3.40 -14.97
CA GLY A 183 -4.12 2.32 -15.73
C GLY A 183 -3.88 0.92 -15.17
N TYR A 184 -2.98 0.77 -14.19
CA TYR A 184 -2.69 -0.49 -13.49
C TYR A 184 -2.12 -0.21 -12.09
N ALA A 185 -2.34 -1.17 -11.19
CA ALA A 185 -1.75 -1.16 -9.86
C ALA A 185 -0.35 -1.80 -9.86
N GLU A 186 0.58 -1.20 -9.12
CA GLU A 186 1.89 -1.79 -8.80
C GLU A 186 1.95 -2.16 -7.32
N GLY A 187 1.47 -1.29 -6.41
CA GLY A 187 1.44 -1.57 -4.97
C GLY A 187 0.16 -2.25 -4.47
N GLY A 188 0.02 -2.33 -3.14
CA GLY A 188 -1.22 -2.73 -2.45
C GLY A 188 -1.48 -4.23 -2.32
N LEU A 189 -0.52 -5.10 -2.66
CA LEU A 189 -0.64 -6.54 -2.46
C LEU A 189 -0.84 -6.89 -0.98
N THR A 190 -0.14 -6.19 -0.08
CA THR A 190 -0.29 -6.33 1.37
C THR A 190 -1.72 -6.01 1.81
N ASP A 191 -2.31 -4.92 1.32
CA ASP A 191 -3.68 -4.52 1.65
C ASP A 191 -4.72 -5.56 1.17
N ILE A 192 -4.52 -6.09 -0.04
CA ILE A 192 -5.37 -7.14 -0.61
C ILE A 192 -5.26 -8.43 0.22
N ASN A 193 -4.05 -8.82 0.61
CA ASN A 193 -3.82 -10.01 1.44
C ASN A 193 -4.43 -9.86 2.84
N GLN A 194 -4.37 -8.68 3.44
CA GLN A 194 -5.04 -8.40 4.72
C GLN A 194 -6.56 -8.51 4.59
N LEU A 195 -7.15 -7.96 3.52
CA LEU A 195 -8.57 -8.10 3.23
C LEU A 195 -8.97 -9.57 3.02
N ASP A 196 -8.19 -10.33 2.25
CA ASP A 196 -8.45 -11.74 2.01
C ASP A 196 -8.35 -12.57 3.31
N ALA A 197 -7.33 -12.34 4.13
CA ALA A 197 -7.18 -12.98 5.44
C ALA A 197 -8.36 -12.68 6.37
N LEU A 198 -8.81 -11.42 6.41
CA LEU A 198 -10.00 -11.01 7.15
C LEU A 198 -11.24 -11.78 6.69
N LEU A 199 -11.52 -11.78 5.39
CA LEU A 199 -12.70 -12.45 4.83
C LEU A 199 -12.69 -13.96 5.12
N LYS A 200 -11.51 -14.60 5.04
CA LYS A 200 -11.32 -16.00 5.43
C LYS A 200 -11.59 -16.22 6.93
N SER A 201 -11.10 -15.35 7.80
CA SER A 201 -11.33 -15.44 9.26
C SER A 201 -12.82 -15.32 9.63
N LEU A 202 -13.58 -14.55 8.84
CA LEU A 202 -15.03 -14.40 8.97
C LEU A 202 -15.83 -15.55 8.32
N GLY A 203 -15.16 -16.57 7.77
CA GLY A 203 -15.78 -17.74 7.16
C GLY A 203 -16.47 -17.45 5.82
N PHE A 204 -16.03 -16.44 5.07
CA PHE A 204 -16.61 -16.14 3.76
C PHE A 204 -16.26 -17.24 2.75
N THR A 205 -17.25 -17.64 1.95
CA THR A 205 -16.99 -18.43 0.74
C THR A 205 -16.35 -17.55 -0.32
N GLN A 206 -15.62 -18.16 -1.27
CA GLN A 206 -14.99 -17.41 -2.37
C GLN A 206 -15.99 -16.52 -3.11
N LYS A 207 -17.18 -17.04 -3.43
CA LYS A 207 -18.24 -16.27 -4.10
C LYS A 207 -18.67 -15.03 -3.31
N LYS A 208 -18.74 -15.14 -1.98
CA LYS A 208 -19.12 -14.02 -1.10
C LYS A 208 -17.99 -13.00 -0.99
N ALA A 209 -16.74 -13.47 -0.88
CA ALA A 209 -15.55 -12.63 -0.89
C ALA A 209 -15.42 -11.85 -2.20
N ASP A 210 -15.55 -12.51 -3.35
CA ASP A 210 -15.53 -11.88 -4.66
C ASP A 210 -16.61 -10.79 -4.78
N SER A 211 -17.81 -11.07 -4.28
CA SER A 211 -18.92 -10.11 -4.30
C SER A 211 -18.62 -8.87 -3.44
N GLN A 212 -18.02 -9.08 -2.26
CA GLN A 212 -17.61 -8.00 -1.37
C GLN A 212 -16.53 -7.13 -2.00
N VAL A 213 -15.49 -7.75 -2.58
CA VAL A 213 -14.38 -7.06 -3.25
C VAL A 213 -14.88 -6.24 -4.44
N ARG A 214 -15.76 -6.81 -5.27
CA ARG A 214 -16.34 -6.12 -6.43
C ARG A 214 -17.16 -4.89 -6.04
N TRP A 215 -18.03 -5.04 -5.04
CA TRP A 215 -18.82 -3.91 -4.54
C TRP A 215 -17.92 -2.82 -3.95
N ALA A 216 -16.98 -3.21 -3.09
CA ALA A 216 -16.06 -2.27 -2.44
C ALA A 216 -15.22 -1.52 -3.47
N LEU A 217 -14.69 -2.23 -4.47
CA LEU A 217 -13.91 -1.65 -5.55
C LEU A 217 -14.71 -0.62 -6.36
N LEU A 218 -15.93 -0.97 -6.78
CA LEU A 218 -16.80 -0.06 -7.52
C LEU A 218 -17.11 1.20 -6.69
N ASN A 219 -17.48 1.01 -5.42
CA ASN A 219 -17.79 2.11 -4.52
C ASN A 219 -16.58 3.02 -4.31
N THR A 220 -15.41 2.45 -4.04
CA THR A 220 -14.14 3.17 -3.87
C THR A 220 -13.78 3.97 -5.12
N ILE A 221 -13.83 3.36 -6.32
CA ILE A 221 -13.53 4.05 -7.58
C ILE A 221 -14.48 5.23 -7.82
N LEU A 222 -15.77 5.07 -7.56
CA LEU A 222 -16.74 6.15 -7.74
C LEU A 222 -16.52 7.31 -6.77
N ILE A 223 -16.15 7.02 -5.52
CA ILE A 223 -15.79 8.05 -4.53
C ILE A 223 -14.51 8.77 -4.98
N LEU A 224 -13.47 8.03 -5.39
CA LEU A 224 -12.20 8.62 -5.84
C LEU A 224 -12.35 9.49 -7.08
N ARG A 225 -13.19 9.08 -8.05
CA ARG A 225 -13.51 9.87 -9.25
C ARG A 225 -14.24 11.16 -8.88
N ARG A 226 -15.22 11.09 -7.98
CA ARG A 226 -15.97 12.26 -7.51
C ARG A 226 -15.07 13.29 -6.83
N HIS A 227 -14.14 12.82 -5.99
CA HIS A 227 -13.28 13.66 -5.17
C HIS A 227 -11.84 13.75 -5.69
N GLU A 228 -11.65 13.69 -7.01
CA GLU A 228 -10.33 13.70 -7.65
C GLU A 228 -9.50 14.94 -7.25
N LYS A 229 -10.14 16.12 -7.19
CA LYS A 229 -9.48 17.38 -6.81
C LYS A 229 -8.99 17.35 -5.36
N ALA A 230 -9.82 16.87 -4.43
CA ALA A 230 -9.45 16.73 -3.02
C ALA A 230 -8.28 15.75 -2.86
N ARG A 231 -8.34 14.60 -3.55
CA ARG A 231 -7.27 13.60 -3.58
C ARG A 231 -5.94 14.18 -4.09
N ALA A 232 -5.97 14.93 -5.19
CA ALA A 232 -4.77 15.54 -5.76
C ALA A 232 -4.14 16.57 -4.81
N LYS A 233 -4.96 17.41 -4.16
CA LYS A 233 -4.48 18.41 -3.20
C LYS A 233 -3.97 17.79 -1.91
N LEU A 234 -4.62 16.73 -1.45
CA LEU A 234 -4.15 15.92 -0.35
C LEU A 234 -2.78 15.30 -0.66
N ALA A 235 -2.59 14.71 -1.85
CA ALA A 235 -1.30 14.19 -2.29
C ALA A 235 -0.21 15.28 -2.26
N GLU A 236 -0.49 16.49 -2.75
CA GLU A 236 0.45 17.63 -2.67
C GLU A 236 0.84 17.98 -1.22
N ALA A 237 -0.14 17.98 -0.30
CA ALA A 237 0.11 18.22 1.12
C ALA A 237 0.96 17.08 1.74
N MET A 238 0.66 15.83 1.38
CA MET A 238 1.38 14.66 1.86
C MET A 238 2.83 14.65 1.36
N THR A 239 3.09 14.92 0.07
CA THR A 239 4.45 15.08 -0.49
C THR A 239 5.28 16.10 0.29
N ARG A 240 4.65 17.18 0.78
CA ARG A 240 5.31 18.22 1.58
C ARG A 240 5.48 17.86 3.06
N GLY A 241 5.13 16.63 3.47
CA GLY A 241 5.24 16.16 4.85
C GLY A 241 4.36 16.93 5.84
N LYS A 242 3.19 17.41 5.40
CA LYS A 242 2.27 18.16 6.28
C LYS A 242 1.68 17.27 7.38
N SER A 243 1.21 17.88 8.46
CA SER A 243 0.56 17.10 9.53
C SER A 243 -0.79 16.55 9.07
N VAL A 244 -1.29 15.53 9.78
CA VAL A 244 -2.63 14.96 9.55
C VAL A 244 -3.71 16.03 9.61
N GLY A 245 -3.65 16.96 10.56
CA GLY A 245 -4.62 18.05 10.68
C GLY A 245 -4.66 18.95 9.44
N VAL A 246 -3.50 19.28 8.85
CA VAL A 246 -3.44 20.05 7.60
C VAL A 246 -3.97 19.25 6.41
N CYS A 247 -3.75 17.93 6.41
CA CYS A 247 -4.28 17.04 5.39
C CYS A 247 -5.82 16.97 5.48
N ILE A 248 -6.40 16.90 6.69
CA ILE A 248 -7.85 16.95 6.91
C ILE A 248 -8.42 18.29 6.43
N ASP A 249 -7.83 19.42 6.85
CA ASP A 249 -8.25 20.75 6.40
C ASP A 249 -8.20 20.87 4.87
N THR A 250 -7.18 20.29 4.24
CA THR A 250 -7.08 20.22 2.78
C THR A 250 -8.24 19.41 2.19
N VAL A 251 -8.57 18.26 2.75
CA VAL A 251 -9.68 17.43 2.28
C VAL A 251 -11.00 18.18 2.41
N GLU A 252 -11.30 18.75 3.57
CA GLU A 252 -12.53 19.51 3.83
C GLU A 252 -12.67 20.71 2.89
N LYS A 253 -11.59 21.44 2.63
CA LYS A 253 -11.59 22.61 1.73
C LYS A 253 -11.94 22.27 0.28
N TYR A 254 -11.61 21.06 -0.18
CA TYR A 254 -11.77 20.65 -1.57
C TYR A 254 -12.87 19.59 -1.79
N ILE A 255 -13.57 19.19 -0.74
CA ILE A 255 -14.87 18.53 -0.84
C ILE A 255 -15.93 19.62 -1.01
N SER A 256 -16.76 19.50 -2.04
CA SER A 256 -17.86 20.43 -2.27
C SER A 256 -18.87 20.38 -1.12
N ASP A 257 -19.41 21.53 -0.68
CA ASP A 257 -20.46 21.60 0.37
C ASP A 257 -21.71 20.73 0.08
N ASN A 258 -21.93 20.35 -1.19
CA ASN A 258 -23.01 19.43 -1.61
C ASN A 258 -22.70 17.93 -1.38
N ASP A 259 -21.51 17.58 -0.90
CA ASP A 259 -21.05 16.20 -0.71
C ASP A 259 -20.85 15.82 0.77
N LEU A 260 -21.13 16.74 1.72
CA LEU A 260 -21.19 16.50 3.16
C LEU A 260 -22.56 15.96 3.61
#